data_AF-A0A1G6IAK0-F1
#
_entry.id   AF-A0A1G6IAK0-F1
#
_cell.length_a   1.000
_cell.length_b   1.000
_cell.length_c   1.000
_cell.angle_alpha   90.00
_cell.angle_beta   90.00
_cell.angle_gamma   90.00
#
_symmetry.space_group_name_H-M   'P 1'
#
loop_
_entity.id
_entity.type
_entity.pdbx_description
1 polymer ?
#
loop_
_entity_poly.entity_id
_entity_poly.type
_entity_poly.pdbx_seq_one_letter_code
_entity_poly.pdbx_strand_id
1 'polypeptide(L)'
;MTFVRIADTPPAELARRVAPPQGGPQPSRVSGEKRPDLVLVGCVKSKLPLPAPAKDLYISALFRKEREYAEHLGVLWFILSAEHGLVAPDTILEPYDRQLSKTSRDYRLAWGRQVIVDLNRVAGDLQGRTIEIHAGSAYADAIRDGLLAAGADVVEPLAGLPMGSRLAWYGKSKSIADEPNDSDVSVLVKQLTDFWSWSPTGELPRSAPGTQGVATSTQACCPSSKW
;
A
#
# COMPACT_ATOMS: atom_id res chain seq x y z
N MET A 1 -10.40 8.97 -83.62
CA MET A 1 -9.65 8.93 -82.35
C MET A 1 -10.71 9.00 -81.25
N THR A 2 -11.51 7.95 -80.99
CA THR A 2 -11.18 6.56 -80.56
C THR A 2 -10.63 6.60 -79.12
N PHE A 3 -11.07 5.85 -78.11
CA PHE A 3 -11.68 4.50 -78.00
C PHE A 3 -12.86 4.53 -76.98
N VAL A 4 -14.02 3.87 -77.14
CA VAL A 4 -14.38 2.42 -77.15
C VAL A 4 -14.20 1.72 -75.78
N ARG A 5 -15.30 1.09 -75.32
CA ARG A 5 -15.49 0.35 -74.03
C ARG A 5 -14.90 -1.08 -74.08
N ILE A 6 -14.73 -1.73 -72.91
CA ILE A 6 -15.48 -2.96 -72.46
C ILE A 6 -14.80 -3.66 -71.24
N ALA A 7 -15.60 -3.81 -70.17
CA ALA A 7 -15.80 -4.92 -69.22
C ALA A 7 -14.69 -5.67 -68.40
N ASP A 8 -15.23 -6.29 -67.33
CA ASP A 8 -14.92 -7.58 -66.69
C ASP A 8 -13.98 -7.73 -65.46
N THR A 9 -14.42 -8.66 -64.59
CA THR A 9 -13.95 -9.11 -63.28
C THR A 9 -14.87 -10.32 -62.90
N PRO A 10 -14.51 -11.34 -62.08
CA PRO A 10 -13.22 -11.76 -61.48
C PRO A 10 -12.74 -13.04 -62.26
N PRO A 11 -12.39 -14.25 -61.73
CA PRO A 11 -11.95 -14.70 -60.39
C PRO A 11 -10.74 -15.68 -60.34
N ALA A 12 -10.27 -15.92 -59.10
CA ALA A 12 -9.43 -17.05 -58.63
C ALA A 12 -7.99 -17.13 -59.21
N GLU A 13 -7.00 -17.82 -58.61
CA GLU A 13 -7.06 -18.82 -57.53
C GLU A 13 -5.75 -18.87 -56.69
N LEU A 14 -5.92 -18.93 -55.35
CA LEU A 14 -5.13 -19.64 -54.34
C LEU A 14 -3.57 -19.48 -54.18
N ALA A 15 -3.18 -19.54 -52.90
CA ALA A 15 -1.85 -19.90 -52.36
C ALA A 15 -0.68 -18.89 -52.44
N ARG A 16 -0.51 -18.15 -51.33
CA ARG A 16 0.50 -18.54 -50.32
C ARG A 16 0.17 -17.96 -48.94
N ARG A 17 0.05 -18.85 -47.95
CA ARG A 17 -0.09 -18.48 -46.53
C ARG A 17 1.26 -17.97 -46.03
N VAL A 18 1.37 -16.67 -45.76
CA VAL A 18 2.40 -16.11 -44.88
C VAL A 18 1.72 -15.83 -43.55
N ALA A 19 2.16 -16.50 -42.48
CA ALA A 19 1.68 -16.20 -41.14
C ALA A 19 2.18 -14.81 -40.72
N PRO A 20 1.32 -13.94 -40.15
CA PRO A 20 1.81 -12.69 -39.57
C PRO A 20 2.73 -13.00 -38.37
N PRO A 21 3.80 -12.20 -38.15
CA PRO A 21 4.73 -12.42 -37.06
C PRO A 21 4.03 -12.31 -35.70
N GLN A 22 4.03 -13.40 -34.94
CA GLN A 22 3.62 -13.44 -33.55
C GLN A 22 4.67 -12.72 -32.70
N GLY A 23 4.44 -11.44 -32.40
CA GLY A 23 5.47 -10.61 -31.75
C GLY A 23 5.08 -9.17 -31.42
N GLY A 24 3.80 -8.91 -31.13
CA GLY A 24 3.42 -7.66 -30.46
C GLY A 24 3.79 -7.74 -28.96
N PRO A 25 4.07 -6.61 -28.28
CA PRO A 25 4.21 -6.59 -26.83
C PRO A 25 2.89 -7.09 -26.19
N GLN A 26 2.89 -8.32 -25.71
CA GLN A 26 1.84 -8.81 -24.82
C GLN A 26 1.83 -7.91 -23.59
N PRO A 27 0.67 -7.44 -23.10
CA PRO A 27 0.60 -6.89 -21.76
C PRO A 27 0.97 -8.01 -20.80
N SER A 28 2.17 -7.92 -20.22
CA SER A 28 2.69 -8.92 -19.31
C SER A 28 1.78 -9.00 -18.08
N ARG A 29 0.95 -10.04 -18.01
CA ARG A 29 0.37 -10.50 -16.75
C ARG A 29 1.53 -10.96 -15.87
N VAL A 30 2.06 -10.04 -15.07
CA VAL A 30 3.03 -10.39 -14.03
C VAL A 30 2.29 -11.20 -12.97
N SER A 31 2.83 -12.38 -12.69
CA SER A 31 2.20 -13.39 -11.83
C SER A 31 2.78 -13.28 -10.42
N GLY A 32 1.92 -13.32 -9.40
CA GLY A 32 2.31 -13.25 -7.99
C GLY A 32 1.88 -11.95 -7.32
N GLU A 33 1.17 -12.06 -6.21
CA GLU A 33 0.68 -10.93 -5.42
C GLU A 33 1.82 -10.26 -4.63
N LYS A 34 2.66 -9.46 -5.31
CA LYS A 34 3.67 -8.64 -4.64
C LYS A 34 2.96 -7.57 -3.80
N ARG A 35 3.01 -7.70 -2.47
CA ARG A 35 2.59 -6.69 -1.50
C ARG A 35 3.19 -5.32 -1.89
N PRO A 36 2.42 -4.22 -1.87
CA PRO A 36 2.95 -2.91 -2.23
C PRO A 36 4.02 -2.46 -1.23
N ASP A 37 5.05 -1.78 -1.73
CA ASP A 37 6.09 -1.17 -0.91
C ASP A 37 5.61 0.16 -0.27
N LEU A 38 4.60 0.80 -0.86
CA LEU A 38 3.99 2.05 -0.40
C LEU A 38 2.54 2.19 -0.88
N VAL A 39 1.67 2.77 -0.05
CA VAL A 39 0.24 3.01 -0.36
C VAL A 39 -0.10 4.50 -0.38
N LEU A 40 -0.85 4.95 -1.39
CA LEU A 40 -1.33 6.33 -1.55
C LEU A 40 -2.86 6.40 -1.45
N VAL A 41 -3.37 7.12 -0.46
CA VAL A 41 -4.81 7.30 -0.22
C VAL A 41 -5.27 8.69 -0.66
N GLY A 42 -6.31 8.77 -1.48
CA GLY A 42 -6.88 10.04 -1.92
C GLY A 42 -7.67 10.76 -0.82
N CYS A 43 -7.46 12.06 -0.63
CA CYS A 43 -8.28 12.82 0.30
C CYS A 43 -9.74 12.95 -0.18
N VAL A 44 -10.68 13.07 0.77
CA VAL A 44 -12.13 13.16 0.48
C VAL A 44 -12.74 14.50 0.90
N LYS A 45 -13.97 14.77 0.44
CA LYS A 45 -14.69 16.01 0.75
C LYS A 45 -14.95 16.17 2.26
N SER A 46 -15.55 15.14 2.88
CA SER A 46 -16.01 15.18 4.27
C SER A 46 -14.84 15.18 5.26
N LYS A 47 -14.77 16.22 6.10
CA LYS A 47 -13.74 16.43 7.11
C LYS A 47 -14.35 16.76 8.48
N LEU A 48 -13.59 16.61 9.55
CA LEU A 48 -13.90 17.22 10.85
C LEU A 48 -13.93 18.76 10.73
N PRO A 49 -14.67 19.47 11.60
CA PRO A 49 -14.72 20.94 11.60
C PRO A 49 -13.56 21.59 12.37
N LEU A 50 -12.59 20.81 12.85
CA LEU A 50 -11.47 21.25 13.70
C LEU A 50 -10.16 20.64 13.20
N PRO A 51 -9.00 21.25 13.51
CA PRO A 51 -7.71 20.68 13.17
C PRO A 51 -7.50 19.29 13.78
N ALA A 52 -6.97 18.36 12.99
CA ALA A 52 -6.75 16.97 13.39
C ALA A 52 -5.60 16.34 12.60
N PRO A 53 -5.00 15.22 13.06
CA PRO A 53 -4.11 14.40 12.24
C PRO A 53 -4.79 14.07 10.91
N ALA A 54 -4.06 14.10 9.79
CA ALA A 54 -4.63 13.91 8.47
C ALA A 54 -5.41 12.58 8.35
N LYS A 55 -4.95 11.50 8.99
CA LYS A 55 -5.65 10.21 9.06
C LYS A 55 -7.00 10.24 9.79
N ASP A 56 -7.21 11.21 10.68
CA ASP A 56 -8.43 11.38 11.49
C ASP A 56 -9.31 12.53 10.97
N LEU A 57 -8.72 13.50 10.26
CA LEU A 57 -9.41 14.65 9.67
C LEU A 57 -10.49 14.23 8.67
N TYR A 58 -10.23 13.23 7.81
CA TYR A 58 -11.16 12.80 6.77
C TYR A 58 -12.12 11.71 7.28
N ILE A 59 -13.43 11.97 7.20
CA ILE A 59 -14.44 11.17 7.93
C ILE A 59 -15.40 10.37 7.05
N SER A 60 -15.15 10.27 5.73
CA SER A 60 -16.01 9.49 4.83
C SER A 60 -15.87 7.99 5.06
N ALA A 61 -16.92 7.21 4.77
CA ALA A 61 -16.88 5.75 4.88
C ALA A 61 -15.83 5.11 3.95
N LEU A 62 -15.60 5.69 2.77
CA LEU A 62 -14.55 5.22 1.85
C LEU A 62 -13.16 5.45 2.45
N PHE A 63 -12.87 6.68 2.91
CA PHE A 63 -11.57 7.02 3.46
C PHE A 63 -11.23 6.19 4.70
N ARG A 64 -12.22 5.92 5.56
CA ARG A 64 -12.03 5.01 6.72
C ARG A 64 -11.61 3.60 6.30
N LYS A 65 -12.13 3.09 5.17
CA LYS A 65 -11.76 1.78 4.62
C LYS A 65 -10.41 1.79 3.91
N GLU A 66 -10.10 2.86 3.18
CA GLU A 66 -8.78 3.12 2.57
C GLU A 66 -7.68 3.18 3.63
N ARG A 67 -7.91 3.93 4.72
CA ARG A 67 -7.03 4.00 5.88
C ARG A 67 -6.90 2.66 6.59
N GLU A 68 -8.01 2.00 6.91
CA GLU A 68 -8.01 0.70 7.59
C GLU A 68 -7.16 -0.33 6.81
N TYR A 69 -7.32 -0.35 5.48
CA TYR A 69 -6.52 -1.19 4.59
C TYR A 69 -5.03 -0.85 4.62
N ALA A 70 -4.66 0.42 4.47
CA ALA A 70 -3.27 0.86 4.50
C ALA A 70 -2.59 0.60 5.87
N GLU A 71 -3.32 0.79 6.98
CA GLU A 71 -2.84 0.49 8.34
C GLU A 71 -2.67 -1.03 8.56
N HIS A 72 -3.58 -1.88 8.08
CA HIS A 72 -3.43 -3.35 8.16
C HIS A 72 -2.26 -3.85 7.29
N LEU A 73 -2.00 -3.21 6.14
CA LEU A 73 -0.85 -3.56 5.31
C LEU A 73 0.50 -3.28 5.98
N GLY A 74 0.58 -2.44 7.01
CA GLY A 74 1.81 -2.23 7.79
C GLY A 74 3.01 -1.66 7.01
N VAL A 75 2.75 -1.09 5.82
CA VAL A 75 3.75 -0.44 4.96
C VAL A 75 3.63 1.08 5.06
N LEU A 76 4.58 1.81 4.46
CA LEU A 76 4.49 3.26 4.40
C LEU A 76 3.24 3.68 3.62
N TRP A 77 2.47 4.62 4.17
CA TRP A 77 1.32 5.18 3.48
C TRP A 77 1.18 6.68 3.69
N PHE A 78 0.65 7.35 2.67
CA PHE A 78 0.51 8.81 2.64
C PHE A 78 -0.85 9.20 2.05
N ILE A 79 -1.29 10.41 2.39
CA ILE A 79 -2.55 10.98 1.92
C ILE A 79 -2.26 12.01 0.82
N LEU A 80 -2.91 11.84 -0.33
CA LEU A 80 -2.90 12.78 -1.45
C LEU A 80 -3.96 13.87 -1.21
N SER A 81 -3.51 15.01 -0.68
CA SER A 81 -4.34 16.20 -0.47
C SER A 81 -4.33 17.09 -1.70
N ALA A 82 -5.52 17.48 -2.18
CA ALA A 82 -5.65 18.48 -3.25
C ALA A 82 -4.98 19.83 -2.93
N GLU A 83 -4.81 20.17 -1.65
CA GLU A 83 -4.26 21.44 -1.17
C GLU A 83 -2.80 21.31 -0.73
N HIS A 84 -2.50 20.29 0.06
CA HIS A 84 -1.20 20.11 0.72
C HIS A 84 -0.25 19.14 0.00
N GLY A 85 -0.66 18.53 -1.12
CA GLY A 85 0.19 17.59 -1.85
C GLY A 85 0.26 16.23 -1.15
N LEU A 86 1.48 15.79 -0.83
CA LEU A 86 1.74 14.56 -0.10
C LEU A 86 1.74 14.83 1.41
N VAL A 87 0.89 14.12 2.16
CA VAL A 87 0.70 14.35 3.61
C VAL A 87 0.94 13.06 4.39
N ALA A 88 1.74 13.13 5.45
CA ALA A 88 1.92 11.99 6.36
C ALA A 88 0.68 11.81 7.27
N PRO A 89 0.32 10.56 7.64
CA PRO A 89 -0.90 10.27 8.41
C PRO A 89 -1.09 11.12 9.68
N ASP A 90 -0.01 11.39 10.40
CA ASP A 90 0.01 12.12 11.67
C ASP A 90 0.15 13.65 11.55
N THR A 91 0.30 14.19 10.32
CA THR A 91 0.37 15.63 10.10
C THR A 91 -0.94 16.31 10.52
N ILE A 92 -0.89 17.25 11.46
CA ILE A 92 -2.05 18.06 11.82
C ILE A 92 -2.41 18.97 10.65
N LEU A 93 -3.66 18.89 10.19
CA LEU A 93 -4.22 19.75 9.15
C LEU A 93 -5.50 20.43 9.64
N GLU A 94 -5.70 21.68 9.22
CA GLU A 94 -6.97 22.39 9.35
C GLU A 94 -7.97 21.94 8.26
N PRO A 95 -9.29 22.05 8.48
CA PRO A 95 -10.28 21.76 7.45
C PRO A 95 -10.23 22.76 6.29
N TYR A 96 -10.12 22.25 5.06
CA TYR A 96 -10.05 23.02 3.82
C TYR A 96 -11.07 22.52 2.77
N ASP A 97 -11.43 23.35 1.78
CA ASP A 97 -12.30 22.97 0.65
C ASP A 97 -11.61 23.16 -0.71
N ARG A 98 -10.73 22.22 -1.05
CA ARG A 98 -10.12 22.10 -2.37
C ARG A 98 -10.33 20.71 -2.92
N GLN A 99 -10.71 20.65 -4.20
CA GLN A 99 -10.95 19.42 -4.93
C GLN A 99 -10.08 19.40 -6.20
N LEU A 100 -9.14 18.46 -6.29
CA LEU A 100 -8.14 18.45 -7.37
C LEU A 100 -8.77 18.37 -8.78
N SER A 101 -9.90 17.68 -8.92
CA SER A 101 -10.65 17.61 -10.20
C SER A 101 -11.26 18.93 -10.67
N LYS A 102 -11.40 19.93 -9.79
CA LYS A 102 -11.91 21.28 -10.13
C LYS A 102 -10.81 22.30 -10.40
N THR A 103 -9.54 21.91 -10.24
CA THR A 103 -8.40 22.80 -10.49
C THR A 103 -8.06 22.90 -11.99
N SER A 104 -7.17 23.82 -12.37
CA SER A 104 -6.69 23.88 -13.76
C SER A 104 -5.79 22.68 -14.11
N ARG A 105 -5.56 22.44 -15.41
CA ARG A 105 -4.60 21.42 -15.87
C ARG A 105 -3.20 21.71 -15.34
N ASP A 106 -2.77 22.96 -15.38
CA ASP A 106 -1.42 23.36 -14.97
C ASP A 106 -1.23 23.22 -13.46
N TYR A 107 -2.27 23.48 -12.66
CA TYR A 107 -2.27 23.18 -11.23
C TYR A 107 -2.04 21.68 -10.98
N ARG A 108 -2.77 20.79 -11.68
CA ARG A 108 -2.57 19.34 -11.53
C ARG A 108 -1.16 18.89 -11.94
N LEU A 109 -0.59 19.47 -12.99
CA LEU A 109 0.77 19.15 -13.43
C LEU A 109 1.84 19.62 -12.42
N ALA A 110 1.68 20.82 -11.85
CA ALA A 110 2.57 21.34 -10.81
C ALA A 110 2.43 20.53 -9.50
N TRP A 111 1.19 20.28 -9.08
CA TRP A 111 0.85 19.46 -7.91
C TRP A 111 1.44 18.04 -8.03
N GLY A 112 1.26 17.39 -9.19
CA GLY A 112 1.78 16.05 -9.45
C GLY A 112 3.30 15.99 -9.36
N ARG A 113 4.00 16.92 -10.02
CA ARG A 113 5.47 17.04 -9.93
C ARG A 113 5.95 17.22 -8.48
N GLN A 114 5.28 18.07 -7.72
CA GLN A 114 5.62 18.30 -6.32
C GLN A 114 5.45 17.04 -5.47
N VAL A 115 4.35 16.28 -5.67
CA VAL A 115 4.12 15.00 -4.99
C VAL A 115 5.22 13.97 -5.31
N ILE A 116 5.71 13.89 -6.55
CA ILE A 116 6.84 13.00 -6.89
C ILE A 116 8.14 13.42 -6.19
N VAL A 117 8.43 14.73 -6.12
CA VAL A 117 9.59 15.26 -5.40
C VAL A 117 9.50 14.95 -3.90
N ASP A 118 8.34 15.16 -3.29
CA ASP A 118 8.15 14.90 -1.87
C ASP A 118 8.15 13.40 -1.56
N LEU A 119 7.61 12.55 -2.45
CA LEU A 119 7.71 11.09 -2.33
C LEU A 119 9.16 10.62 -2.34
N ASN A 120 9.97 11.07 -3.29
CA ASN A 120 11.40 10.74 -3.32
C ASN A 120 12.13 11.22 -2.04
N ARG A 121 11.72 12.37 -1.47
CA ARG A 121 12.30 12.88 -0.21
C ARG A 121 11.96 12.01 1.01
N VAL A 122 10.72 11.52 1.12
CA VAL A 122 10.26 10.81 2.34
C VAL A 122 10.36 9.30 2.26
N ALA A 123 10.26 8.71 1.06
CA ALA A 123 10.36 7.27 0.84
C ALA A 123 11.76 6.85 0.34
N GLY A 124 12.55 7.78 -0.19
CA GLY A 124 13.79 7.50 -0.93
C GLY A 124 13.52 7.19 -2.41
N ASP A 125 14.51 6.60 -3.09
CA ASP A 125 14.40 6.20 -4.50
C ASP A 125 13.20 5.27 -4.73
N LEU A 126 12.45 5.54 -5.79
CA LEU A 126 11.22 4.85 -6.19
C LEU A 126 11.46 3.72 -7.20
N GLN A 127 12.67 3.60 -7.76
CA GLN A 127 12.97 2.58 -8.77
C GLN A 127 12.71 1.15 -8.25
N GLY A 128 11.88 0.39 -8.98
CA GLY A 128 11.50 -0.98 -8.65
C GLY A 128 10.51 -1.12 -7.49
N ARG A 129 10.00 -0.02 -6.93
CA ARG A 129 8.96 -0.06 -5.88
C ARG A 129 7.58 -0.22 -6.46
N THR A 130 6.77 -1.04 -5.82
CA THR A 130 5.34 -1.18 -6.09
C THR A 130 4.56 -0.16 -5.27
N ILE A 131 3.90 0.78 -5.94
CA ILE A 131 3.14 1.88 -5.33
C ILE A 131 1.66 1.69 -5.66
N GLU A 132 0.85 1.46 -4.63
CA GLU A 132 -0.58 1.21 -4.77
C GLU A 132 -1.40 2.48 -4.50
N ILE A 133 -2.32 2.83 -5.40
CA ILE A 133 -3.06 4.09 -5.39
C ILE A 133 -4.56 3.84 -5.17
N HIS A 134 -5.05 4.20 -3.99
CA HIS A 134 -6.47 4.27 -3.65
C HIS A 134 -6.94 5.72 -3.70
N ALA A 135 -7.01 6.28 -4.91
CA ALA A 135 -7.46 7.65 -5.12
C ALA A 135 -8.45 7.75 -6.29
N GLY A 136 -9.14 8.88 -6.39
CA GLY A 136 -9.89 9.23 -7.60
C GLY A 136 -8.96 9.53 -8.77
N SER A 137 -9.43 9.31 -10.00
CA SER A 137 -8.62 9.45 -11.23
C SER A 137 -7.87 10.79 -11.32
N ALA A 138 -8.51 11.91 -10.95
CA ALA A 138 -7.87 13.23 -10.94
C ALA A 138 -6.59 13.34 -10.07
N TYR A 139 -6.40 12.46 -9.09
CA TYR A 139 -5.14 12.30 -8.35
C TYR A 139 -4.20 11.33 -9.06
N ALA A 140 -4.67 10.11 -9.36
CA ALA A 140 -3.87 9.06 -9.98
C ALA A 140 -3.25 9.53 -11.30
N ASP A 141 -4.05 10.10 -12.19
CA ASP A 141 -3.62 10.61 -13.50
C ASP A 141 -2.64 11.79 -13.39
N ALA A 142 -2.64 12.51 -12.26
CA ALA A 142 -1.70 13.62 -12.04
C ALA A 142 -0.30 13.15 -11.60
N ILE A 143 -0.15 11.92 -11.08
CA ILE A 143 1.13 11.36 -10.61
C ILE A 143 1.60 10.12 -11.38
N ARG A 144 0.70 9.38 -12.04
CA ARG A 144 0.97 8.12 -12.77
C ARG A 144 2.24 8.19 -13.61
N ASP A 145 2.27 9.13 -14.56
CA ASP A 145 3.41 9.29 -15.49
C ASP A 145 4.71 9.64 -14.76
N GLY A 146 4.62 10.38 -13.64
CA GLY A 146 5.77 10.74 -12.82
C GLY A 146 6.32 9.57 -11.98
N LEU A 147 5.45 8.69 -11.49
CA LEU A 147 5.84 7.45 -10.80
C LEU A 147 6.48 6.46 -11.78
N LEU A 148 5.87 6.26 -12.95
CA LEU A 148 6.41 5.41 -14.02
C LEU A 148 7.75 5.93 -14.55
N ALA A 149 7.90 7.25 -14.71
CA ALA A 149 9.17 7.87 -15.11
C ALA A 149 10.27 7.76 -14.02
N ALA A 150 9.88 7.64 -12.75
CA ALA A 150 10.79 7.33 -11.64
C ALA A 150 11.08 5.82 -11.51
N GLY A 151 10.57 4.98 -12.41
CA GLY A 151 10.82 3.54 -12.43
C GLY A 151 10.02 2.73 -11.40
N ALA A 152 8.95 3.29 -10.85
CA ALA A 152 8.05 2.57 -9.94
C ALA A 152 6.97 1.77 -10.70
N ASP A 153 6.59 0.62 -10.15
CA ASP A 153 5.43 -0.17 -10.59
C ASP A 153 4.16 0.42 -9.95
N VAL A 154 3.21 0.89 -10.78
CA VAL A 154 1.98 1.54 -10.28
C VAL A 154 0.81 0.57 -10.31
N VAL A 155 0.14 0.40 -9.16
CA VAL A 155 -1.06 -0.46 -9.00
C VAL A 155 -2.27 0.40 -8.62
N GLU A 156 -3.39 0.23 -9.31
CA GLU A 156 -4.66 0.92 -9.02
C GLU A 156 -5.81 -0.09 -8.93
N PRO A 157 -5.98 -0.79 -7.80
CA PRO A 157 -6.98 -1.86 -7.68
C PRO A 157 -8.42 -1.36 -7.80
N LEU A 158 -8.62 -0.05 -7.65
CA LEU A 158 -9.91 0.64 -7.72
C LEU A 158 -10.11 1.45 -9.01
N ALA A 159 -9.22 1.35 -9.99
CA ALA A 159 -9.39 2.03 -11.28
C ALA A 159 -10.70 1.62 -11.96
N GLY A 160 -11.45 2.59 -12.50
CA GLY A 160 -12.74 2.37 -13.16
C GLY A 160 -13.90 1.90 -12.27
N LEU A 161 -13.66 1.49 -11.01
CA LEU A 161 -14.73 0.99 -10.15
C LEU A 161 -15.66 2.11 -9.65
N PRO A 162 -16.99 1.95 -9.71
CA PRO A 162 -17.94 2.88 -9.11
C PRO A 162 -17.89 2.79 -7.58
N MET A 163 -18.36 3.84 -6.90
CA MET A 163 -18.24 4.02 -5.43
C MET A 163 -18.68 2.79 -4.61
N GLY A 164 -19.81 2.17 -4.96
CA GLY A 164 -20.29 0.96 -4.28
C GLY A 164 -19.35 -0.24 -4.42
N SER A 165 -18.78 -0.46 -5.61
CA SER A 165 -17.80 -1.51 -5.87
C SER A 165 -16.47 -1.26 -5.15
N ARG A 166 -16.05 0.01 -5.02
CA ARG A 166 -14.86 0.40 -4.23
C ARG A 166 -15.03 0.04 -2.74
N LEU A 167 -16.19 0.36 -2.16
CA LEU A 167 -16.51 -0.02 -0.78
C LEU A 167 -16.58 -1.55 -0.59
N ALA A 168 -17.16 -2.27 -1.55
CA ALA A 168 -17.26 -3.72 -1.52
C ALA A 168 -15.90 -4.43 -1.67
N TRP A 169 -14.93 -3.82 -2.37
CA TRP A 169 -13.57 -4.34 -2.52
C TRP A 169 -12.88 -4.53 -1.16
N TYR A 170 -12.89 -3.50 -0.30
CA TYR A 170 -12.31 -3.58 1.06
C TYR A 170 -12.97 -4.63 1.97
N GLY A 171 -14.23 -4.98 1.72
CA GLY A 171 -14.89 -6.08 2.43
C GLY A 171 -14.36 -7.46 2.04
N LYS A 172 -13.83 -7.62 0.82
CA LYS A 172 -13.24 -8.86 0.31
C LYS A 172 -11.75 -8.94 0.61
N SER A 173 -11.01 -7.84 0.50
CA SER A 173 -9.55 -7.85 0.69
C SER A 173 -9.10 -8.27 2.10
N LYS A 174 -9.97 -8.16 3.12
CA LYS A 174 -9.70 -8.74 4.45
C LYS A 174 -9.45 -10.24 4.41
N SER A 175 -10.25 -11.01 3.65
CA SER A 175 -10.05 -12.46 3.53
C SER A 175 -8.89 -12.87 2.60
N ILE A 176 -8.04 -11.92 2.21
CA ILE A 176 -6.80 -12.17 1.44
C ILE A 176 -5.59 -11.80 2.30
N ALA A 177 -5.68 -10.69 3.05
CA ALA A 177 -4.63 -10.30 4.01
C ALA A 177 -4.60 -11.16 5.29
N ASP A 178 -5.71 -11.83 5.64
CA ASP A 178 -5.82 -12.72 6.81
C ASP A 178 -5.49 -14.20 6.51
N GLU A 179 -5.27 -14.60 5.24
CA GLU A 179 -4.85 -15.97 4.90
C GLU A 179 -3.32 -16.10 5.12
N PRO A 180 -2.86 -16.92 6.08
CA PRO A 180 -1.43 -17.04 6.33
C PRO A 180 -0.79 -17.86 5.20
N ASN A 181 0.16 -17.23 4.50
CA ASN A 181 1.00 -17.87 3.50
C ASN A 181 1.58 -19.20 4.03
N ASP A 182 1.31 -20.30 3.32
CA ASP A 182 1.71 -21.68 3.70
C ASP A 182 3.23 -21.82 3.96
N SER A 183 4.04 -21.00 3.27
CA SER A 183 5.48 -20.93 3.52
C SER A 183 5.86 -20.21 4.83
N ASP A 184 5.08 -19.23 5.30
CA ASP A 184 5.30 -18.56 6.59
C ASP A 184 4.82 -19.43 7.77
N VAL A 185 3.69 -20.13 7.62
CA VAL A 185 3.20 -21.09 8.63
C VAL A 185 4.20 -22.22 8.83
N SER A 186 4.69 -22.82 7.74
CA SER A 186 5.68 -23.91 7.83
C SER A 186 7.03 -23.46 8.40
N VAL A 187 7.46 -22.20 8.16
CA VAL A 187 8.63 -21.61 8.81
C VAL A 187 8.41 -21.41 10.32
N LEU A 188 7.26 -20.89 10.75
CA LEU A 188 6.93 -20.71 12.18
C LEU A 188 6.80 -22.04 12.92
N VAL A 189 6.12 -23.03 12.34
CA VAL A 189 6.01 -24.39 12.90
C VAL A 189 7.39 -25.03 13.02
N LYS A 190 8.27 -24.84 12.03
CA LYS A 190 9.64 -25.33 12.09
C LYS A 190 10.43 -24.65 13.19
N GLN A 191 10.41 -23.32 13.29
CA GLN A 191 11.11 -22.58 14.36
C GLN A 191 10.65 -22.98 15.76
N LEU A 192 9.35 -23.19 15.96
CA LEU A 192 8.82 -23.69 17.24
C LEU A 192 9.28 -25.14 17.52
N THR A 193 9.28 -26.01 16.50
CA THR A 193 9.75 -27.39 16.66
C THR A 193 11.25 -27.45 16.97
N ASP A 194 12.05 -26.64 16.26
CA ASP A 194 13.50 -26.51 16.46
C ASP A 194 13.79 -25.97 17.88
N PHE A 195 13.02 -24.98 18.37
CA PHE A 195 13.14 -24.44 19.73
C PHE A 195 12.89 -25.50 20.82
N TRP A 196 11.87 -26.35 20.67
CA TRP A 196 11.59 -27.45 21.61
C TRP A 196 12.52 -28.66 21.44
N SER A 197 13.27 -28.74 20.34
CA SER A 197 14.34 -29.75 20.15
C SER A 197 15.65 -29.39 20.88
N TRP A 198 15.82 -28.12 21.29
CA TRP A 198 17.01 -27.66 22.00
C TRP A 198 16.99 -28.09 23.47
N SER A 199 17.78 -29.12 23.79
CA SER A 199 18.09 -29.51 25.17
C SER A 199 19.39 -28.86 25.66
N PRO A 200 19.39 -28.08 26.77
CA PRO A 200 20.62 -27.57 27.35
C PRO A 200 21.30 -28.63 28.22
N THR A 201 22.18 -29.44 27.64
CA THR A 201 23.12 -30.28 28.41
C THR A 201 24.29 -29.41 28.87
N GLY A 202 24.07 -28.61 29.92
CA GLY A 202 25.08 -27.75 30.54
C GLY A 202 25.23 -28.06 32.03
N GLU A 203 26.37 -28.62 32.41
CA GLU A 203 26.68 -29.02 33.79
C GLU A 203 26.62 -27.85 34.79
N LEU A 204 25.91 -28.07 35.91
CA LEU A 204 25.96 -27.19 37.08
C LEU A 204 27.14 -27.58 37.98
N PRO A 205 28.12 -26.69 38.24
CA PRO A 205 29.21 -27.01 39.16
C PRO A 205 28.72 -27.07 40.61
N ARG A 206 29.07 -28.15 41.31
CA ARG A 206 28.83 -28.33 42.76
C ARG A 206 30.00 -27.80 43.59
N SER A 207 29.70 -27.05 44.66
CA SER A 207 30.41 -27.04 45.97
C SER A 207 29.58 -26.20 46.96
N ALA A 208 29.04 -26.70 48.09
CA ALA A 208 29.64 -27.30 49.32
C ALA A 208 29.76 -26.23 50.46
N PRO A 209 29.89 -26.57 51.78
CA PRO A 209 28.80 -26.25 52.72
C PRO A 209 29.21 -25.52 54.04
N GLY A 210 28.19 -25.12 54.84
CA GLY A 210 28.32 -24.50 56.19
C GLY A 210 27.76 -23.06 56.22
N THR A 211 27.14 -22.54 57.29
CA THR A 211 27.03 -22.99 58.70
C THR A 211 25.69 -22.52 59.31
N GLN A 212 25.25 -23.15 60.40
CA GLN A 212 23.99 -22.84 61.10
C GLN A 212 23.98 -21.48 61.83
N GLY A 213 22.78 -20.91 62.04
CA GLY A 213 22.53 -19.77 62.93
C GLY A 213 21.03 -19.66 63.24
N VAL A 214 20.66 -19.57 64.52
CA VAL A 214 19.27 -19.72 65.01
C VAL A 214 18.78 -18.40 65.65
N ALA A 215 17.44 -18.24 65.70
CA ALA A 215 16.67 -17.56 66.75
C ALA A 215 15.99 -16.19 66.45
N THR A 216 14.64 -16.24 66.53
CA THR A 216 13.73 -15.37 67.31
C THR A 216 13.56 -13.86 67.04
N SER A 217 12.31 -13.55 66.65
CA SER A 217 11.35 -12.68 67.37
C SER A 217 11.45 -11.14 67.33
N THR A 218 10.25 -10.54 67.39
CA THR A 218 9.89 -9.22 67.98
C THR A 218 9.57 -8.06 67.02
N GLN A 219 8.30 -8.05 66.59
CA GLN A 219 7.29 -7.03 66.89
C GLN A 219 7.54 -5.52 66.57
N ALA A 220 6.61 -4.98 65.76
CA ALA A 220 6.07 -3.61 65.71
C ALA A 220 6.98 -2.40 65.34
N CYS A 221 6.62 -1.67 64.27
CA CYS A 221 5.77 -0.47 64.39
C CYS A 221 5.48 0.21 63.03
N CYS A 222 4.23 0.67 62.87
CA CYS A 222 3.87 1.81 62.00
C CYS A 222 4.24 3.13 62.73
N PRO A 223 4.38 4.31 62.08
CA PRO A 223 3.30 4.88 61.26
C PRO A 223 3.68 5.77 60.05
N SER A 224 2.62 6.24 59.38
CA SER A 224 2.56 7.17 58.24
C SER A 224 3.19 8.56 58.46
N SER A 225 3.64 9.18 57.36
CA SER A 225 3.32 10.56 56.89
C SER A 225 4.02 10.78 55.54
N LYS A 226 3.34 11.00 54.41
CA LYS A 226 2.77 12.29 53.96
C LYS A 226 3.73 13.48 54.08
N TRP A 227 4.24 13.93 52.94
CA TRP A 227 4.09 15.31 52.44
C TRP A 227 3.76 15.23 50.94
#